data_AF-A0A820L1H9-F1
#
_entry.id   AF-A0A820L1H9-F1
#
_cell.length_a   1.000
_cell.length_b   1.000
_cell.length_c   1.000
_cell.angle_alpha   90.00
_cell.angle_beta   90.00
_cell.angle_gamma   90.00
#
_symmetry.space_group_name_H-M   'P 1'
#
loop_
_entity.id
_entity.type
_entity.pdbx_description
1 polymer ?
#
loop_
_entity_poly.entity_id
_entity_poly.type
_entity_poly.pdbx_seq_one_letter_code
_entity_poly.pdbx_strand_id
1 'polypeptide(L)'
;IITAGGDIEQKTVHGEKPIDIARRYHHNDLVDYLEWIAIRNTFTRIINGAKDFIADPTKNMNKLNKDEKKKMEKYINDALKWSDENQNNSNERELFANKSKEAEEFFAPFYANAQ
;
A
#
# COMPACT_ATOMS: atom_id res chain seq x y z
N ILE A 1 2.35 4.71 -21.52
CA ILE A 1 3.04 3.51 -20.96
C ILE A 1 2.97 3.44 -19.42
N ILE A 2 2.64 4.51 -18.67
CA ILE A 2 2.46 4.41 -17.21
C ILE A 2 1.06 3.87 -16.83
N THR A 3 0.07 4.01 -17.71
CA THR A 3 -1.30 3.47 -17.58
C THR A 3 -1.40 1.94 -17.58
N ALA A 4 -0.31 1.21 -17.82
CA ALA A 4 -0.29 -0.25 -17.98
C ALA A 4 0.44 -1.01 -16.84
N GLY A 5 0.56 -0.42 -15.65
CA GLY A 5 1.22 -1.10 -14.52
C GLY A 5 2.75 -1.05 -14.57
N GLY A 6 3.31 0.06 -15.07
CA GLY A 6 4.75 0.30 -14.98
C GLY A 6 5.19 0.40 -13.51
N ASP A 7 6.27 -0.27 -13.16
CA ASP A 7 6.86 -0.19 -11.83
C ASP A 7 7.49 1.20 -11.62
N ILE A 8 6.87 2.00 -10.76
CA ILE A 8 7.33 3.37 -10.45
C ILE A 8 8.62 3.38 -9.61
N GLU A 9 9.01 2.24 -9.06
CA GLU A 9 10.24 2.07 -8.29
C GLU A 9 11.40 1.54 -9.15
N GLN A 10 11.12 1.11 -10.38
CA GLN A 10 12.13 0.59 -11.31
C GLN A 10 13.13 1.68 -11.67
N LYS A 11 14.41 1.34 -11.61
CA LYS A 11 15.51 2.25 -11.93
C LYS A 11 16.01 2.05 -13.36
N THR A 12 16.46 3.14 -13.97
CA THR A 12 17.24 3.08 -15.21
C THR A 12 18.63 2.47 -14.97
N VAL A 13 19.36 2.21 -16.05
CA VAL A 13 20.79 1.82 -15.99
C VAL A 13 21.67 2.85 -15.25
N HIS A 14 21.18 4.09 -15.11
CA HIS A 14 21.85 5.17 -14.39
C HIS A 14 21.29 5.37 -12.96
N GLY A 15 20.40 4.50 -12.49
CA GLY A 15 19.89 4.52 -11.12
C GLY A 15 18.70 5.45 -10.86
N GLU A 16 18.18 6.14 -11.87
CA GLU A 16 17.08 7.09 -11.75
C GLU A 16 15.72 6.39 -11.79
N LYS A 17 14.80 6.77 -10.89
CA LYS A 17 13.40 6.36 -10.95
C LYS A 17 12.60 7.26 -11.91
N PRO A 18 11.42 6.82 -12.36
CA PRO A 18 10.50 7.65 -13.15
C PRO A 18 10.26 9.05 -12.57
N ILE A 19 10.12 9.17 -11.24
CA ILE A 19 9.89 10.47 -10.58
C ILE A 19 11.12 11.38 -10.65
N ASP A 20 12.34 10.83 -10.59
CA ASP A 20 13.58 11.60 -10.68
C ASP A 20 13.72 12.21 -12.09
N ILE A 21 13.39 11.42 -13.10
CA ILE A 21 13.36 11.85 -14.51
C ILE A 21 12.31 12.94 -14.70
N ALA A 22 11.10 12.75 -14.18
CA ALA A 22 10.02 13.73 -14.27
C ALA A 22 10.41 15.09 -13.63
N ARG A 23 11.05 15.06 -12.45
CA ARG A 23 11.59 16.25 -11.78
C ARG A 23 12.71 16.92 -12.59
N ARG A 24 13.65 16.13 -13.13
CA ARG A 24 14.78 16.65 -13.93
C ARG A 24 14.33 17.42 -15.17
N TYR A 25 13.24 17.00 -15.80
CA TYR A 25 12.69 17.66 -16.99
C TYR A 25 11.47 18.55 -16.69
N HIS A 26 11.23 18.89 -15.42
CA HIS A 26 10.17 19.80 -14.99
C HIS A 26 8.74 19.39 -15.43
N HIS A 27 8.47 18.09 -15.49
CA HIS A 27 7.14 17.56 -15.77
C HIS A 27 6.31 17.48 -14.48
N ASN A 28 5.90 18.64 -13.94
CA ASN A 28 5.24 18.74 -12.64
C ASN A 28 3.96 17.89 -12.54
N ASP A 29 3.09 17.90 -13.57
CA ASP A 29 1.88 17.08 -13.59
C ASP A 29 2.18 15.57 -13.46
N LEU A 30 3.30 15.14 -14.04
CA LEU A 30 3.75 13.75 -13.95
C LEU A 30 4.34 13.44 -12.57
N VAL A 31 5.06 14.38 -11.96
CA VAL A 31 5.54 14.24 -10.58
C VAL A 31 4.35 14.07 -9.64
N ASP A 32 3.36 14.96 -9.76
CA ASP A 32 2.12 14.92 -9.01
C ASP A 32 1.39 13.57 -9.14
N TYR A 33 1.28 13.08 -10.38
CA TYR A 33 0.67 11.78 -10.64
C TYR A 33 1.49 10.63 -10.02
N LEU A 34 2.81 10.63 -10.16
CA LEU A 34 3.67 9.56 -9.63
C LEU A 34 3.67 9.54 -8.09
N GLU A 35 3.62 10.69 -7.44
CA GLU A 35 3.49 10.79 -5.98
C GLU A 35 2.16 10.21 -5.49
N TRP A 36 1.06 10.50 -6.20
CA TRP A 36 -0.23 9.87 -5.93
C TRP A 36 -0.16 8.33 -6.07
N ILE A 37 0.42 7.82 -7.16
CA ILE A 37 0.56 6.37 -7.36
C ILE A 37 1.38 5.73 -6.23
N ALA A 38 2.45 6.40 -5.74
CA ALA A 38 3.25 5.91 -4.63
C ALA A 38 2.46 5.78 -3.32
N ILE A 39 1.63 6.78 -3.00
CA ILE A 39 0.74 6.73 -1.83
C ILE A 39 -0.24 5.56 -1.96
N ARG A 40 -0.91 5.42 -3.10
CA ARG A 40 -1.86 4.34 -3.35
C ARG A 40 -1.18 2.97 -3.26
N ASN A 41 -0.02 2.81 -3.89
CA ASN A 41 0.75 1.56 -3.86
C ASN A 41 1.19 1.19 -2.43
N THR A 42 1.50 2.19 -1.59
CA THR A 42 1.83 1.96 -0.17
C THR A 42 0.66 1.32 0.57
N PHE A 43 -0.54 1.90 0.45
CA PHE A 43 -1.77 1.31 1.00
C PHE A 43 -1.97 -0.12 0.51
N THR A 44 -1.94 -0.34 -0.82
CA THR A 44 -2.15 -1.67 -1.42
C THR A 44 -1.12 -2.68 -0.91
N ARG A 45 0.15 -2.28 -0.76
CA ARG A 45 1.22 -3.14 -0.23
C ARG A 45 0.95 -3.57 1.22
N ILE A 46 0.49 -2.66 2.08
CA ILE A 46 0.14 -2.96 3.47
C ILE A 46 -0.99 -4.00 3.53
N ILE A 47 -2.07 -3.75 2.79
CA ILE A 47 -3.23 -4.65 2.78
C ILE A 47 -2.87 -6.03 2.22
N ASN A 48 -2.14 -6.09 1.11
CA ASN A 48 -1.69 -7.37 0.55
C ASN A 48 -0.70 -8.09 1.45
N GLY A 49 0.21 -7.37 2.12
CA GLY A 49 1.11 -7.94 3.13
C GLY A 49 0.35 -8.60 4.28
N ALA A 50 -0.73 -7.97 4.75
CA ALA A 50 -1.60 -8.54 5.78
C ALA A 50 -2.35 -9.80 5.27
N LYS A 51 -2.85 -9.79 4.03
CA LYS A 51 -3.46 -10.97 3.40
C LYS A 51 -2.48 -12.14 3.33
N ASP A 52 -1.26 -11.88 2.88
CA ASP A 52 -0.20 -12.88 2.79
C ASP A 52 0.16 -13.44 4.17
N PHE A 53 0.28 -12.57 5.18
CA PHE A 53 0.56 -12.98 6.56
C PHE A 53 -0.53 -13.89 7.14
N ILE A 54 -1.80 -13.62 6.83
CA ILE A 54 -2.93 -14.47 7.25
C ILE A 54 -2.92 -15.82 6.51
N ALA A 55 -2.56 -15.81 5.23
CA ALA A 55 -2.60 -16.98 4.36
C ALA A 55 -1.41 -17.93 4.57
N ASP A 56 -0.27 -17.41 5.01
CA ASP A 56 0.99 -18.15 5.14
C ASP A 56 1.32 -18.43 6.62
N PRO A 57 1.14 -19.69 7.09
CA PRO A 57 1.46 -20.07 8.45
C PRO A 57 2.94 -19.91 8.81
N THR A 58 3.85 -19.89 7.83
CA THR A 58 5.27 -19.66 8.08
C THR A 58 5.55 -18.20 8.42
N LYS A 59 4.85 -17.26 7.78
CA LYS A 59 4.96 -15.82 8.05
C LYS A 59 4.37 -15.41 9.39
N ASN A 60 3.33 -16.11 9.86
CA ASN A 60 2.72 -15.88 11.16
C ASN A 60 3.20 -16.86 12.26
N MET A 61 4.19 -17.70 11.95
CA MET A 61 4.76 -18.71 12.85
C MET A 61 3.72 -19.65 13.50
N ASN A 62 2.57 -19.88 12.86
CA ASN A 62 1.40 -20.58 13.42
C ASN A 62 0.86 -19.98 14.73
N LYS A 63 1.20 -18.72 15.05
CA LYS A 63 0.77 -18.05 16.28
C LYS A 63 -0.55 -17.29 16.13
N LEU A 64 -1.00 -17.05 14.90
CA LEU A 64 -2.23 -16.31 14.64
C LEU A 64 -3.47 -17.15 14.98
N ASN A 65 -4.23 -16.73 15.98
CA ASN A 65 -5.42 -17.46 16.40
C ASN A 65 -6.65 -17.14 15.51
N LYS A 66 -7.73 -17.91 15.68
CA LYS A 66 -8.94 -17.80 14.84
C LYS A 66 -9.64 -16.45 14.95
N ASP A 67 -9.65 -15.83 16.12
CA ASP A 67 -10.33 -14.55 16.34
C ASP A 67 -9.50 -13.38 15.81
N GLU A 68 -8.18 -13.43 15.99
CA GLU A 68 -7.23 -12.49 15.38
C GLU A 68 -7.33 -12.53 13.85
N LYS A 69 -7.31 -13.74 13.27
CA LYS A 69 -7.48 -13.94 11.83
C LYS A 69 -8.77 -13.30 11.32
N LYS A 70 -9.91 -13.58 11.96
CA LYS A 70 -11.20 -12.96 11.59
C LYS A 70 -11.18 -11.44 11.70
N LYS A 71 -10.55 -10.90 12.75
CA LYS A 71 -10.44 -9.46 12.96
C LYS A 71 -9.61 -8.80 11.86
N MET A 72 -8.49 -9.39 11.47
CA MET A 72 -7.67 -8.90 10.36
C MET A 72 -8.37 -9.04 9.01
N GLU A 73 -9.00 -10.19 8.72
CA GLU A 73 -9.77 -10.40 7.48
C GLU A 73 -10.90 -9.38 7.34
N LYS A 74 -11.63 -9.10 8.42
CA LYS A 74 -12.67 -8.08 8.43
C LYS A 74 -12.10 -6.69 8.08
N TYR A 75 -11.03 -6.28 8.77
CA TYR A 75 -10.39 -4.99 8.51
C TYR A 75 -9.91 -4.88 7.05
N ILE A 76 -9.29 -5.92 6.51
CA ILE A 76 -8.84 -5.98 5.11
C ILE A 76 -10.02 -5.75 4.16
N ASN A 77 -11.13 -6.46 4.37
CA ASN A 77 -12.31 -6.34 3.51
C ASN A 77 -12.93 -4.94 3.58
N ASP A 78 -13.05 -4.37 4.78
CA ASP A 78 -13.56 -3.03 5.00
C ASP A 78 -12.63 -1.98 4.37
N ALA A 79 -11.31 -2.15 4.47
CA ALA A 79 -10.32 -1.27 3.87
C ALA A 79 -10.31 -1.33 2.33
N LEU A 80 -10.46 -2.52 1.74
CA LEU A 80 -10.58 -2.68 0.29
C LEU A 80 -11.85 -2.00 -0.24
N LYS A 81 -12.98 -2.23 0.41
CA LYS A 81 -14.24 -1.56 0.07
C LYS A 81 -14.10 -0.04 0.17
N TRP A 82 -13.52 0.45 1.26
CA TRP A 82 -13.25 1.88 1.44
C TRP A 82 -12.35 2.44 0.34
N SER A 83 -11.31 1.70 -0.06
CA SER A 83 -10.42 2.12 -1.15
C SER A 83 -11.19 2.30 -2.46
N ASP A 84 -12.04 1.35 -2.83
CA ASP A 84 -12.86 1.41 -4.05
C ASP A 84 -13.81 2.63 -4.05
N GLU A 85 -14.37 2.99 -2.89
CA GLU A 85 -15.26 4.14 -2.73
C GLU A 85 -14.52 5.50 -2.77
N ASN A 86 -13.20 5.51 -2.57
CA ASN A 86 -12.42 6.75 -2.38
C ASN A 86 -11.36 7.01 -3.48
N GLN A 87 -11.29 6.22 -4.55
CA GLN A 87 -10.24 6.36 -5.58
C GLN A 87 -10.26 7.70 -6.34
N ASN A 88 -11.41 8.39 -6.39
CA ASN A 88 -11.62 9.61 -7.18
C ASN A 88 -11.95 10.85 -6.31
N ASN A 89 -11.45 10.89 -5.07
CA ASN A 89 -12.02 11.75 -4.04
C ASN A 89 -11.71 13.26 -4.12
N SER A 90 -10.81 13.87 -4.87
CA SER A 90 -10.27 15.23 -4.63
C SER A 90 -9.31 15.35 -3.44
N ASN A 91 -9.59 14.70 -2.31
CA ASN A 91 -8.64 14.58 -1.19
C ASN A 91 -8.01 13.18 -1.09
N GLU A 92 -8.00 12.40 -2.18
CA GLU A 92 -7.58 10.99 -2.14
C GLU A 92 -6.15 10.81 -1.60
N ARG A 93 -5.23 11.74 -1.87
CA ARG A 93 -3.84 11.66 -1.40
C ARG A 93 -3.76 11.61 0.12
N GLU A 94 -4.40 12.55 0.80
CA GLU A 94 -4.40 12.62 2.26
C GLU A 94 -5.19 11.46 2.87
N LEU A 95 -6.33 11.12 2.29
CA LEU A 95 -7.15 10.00 2.74
C LEU A 95 -6.39 8.67 2.72
N PHE A 96 -5.71 8.35 1.60
CA PHE A 96 -4.94 7.10 1.50
C PHE A 96 -3.69 7.11 2.37
N ALA A 97 -3.04 8.26 2.55
CA ALA A 97 -1.90 8.37 3.48
C ALA A 97 -2.33 8.09 4.93
N ASN A 98 -3.43 8.72 5.38
CA ASN A 98 -3.98 8.50 6.71
C ASN A 98 -4.47 7.05 6.89
N LYS A 99 -5.14 6.49 5.87
CA LYS A 99 -5.61 5.10 5.92
C LYS A 99 -4.45 4.09 5.96
N SER A 100 -3.35 4.38 5.28
CA SER A 100 -2.14 3.55 5.33
C SER A 100 -1.58 3.51 6.76
N LYS A 101 -1.47 4.68 7.41
CA LYS A 101 -1.00 4.76 8.80
C LYS A 101 -1.93 4.03 9.77
N GLU A 102 -3.25 4.21 9.62
CA GLU A 102 -4.26 3.49 10.41
C GLU A 102 -4.11 1.97 10.25
N ALA A 103 -3.90 1.49 9.01
CA ALA A 103 -3.73 0.07 8.72
C ALA A 103 -2.43 -0.48 9.34
N GLU A 104 -1.32 0.26 9.25
CA GLU A 104 -0.05 -0.12 9.90
C GLU A 104 -0.20 -0.23 11.42
N GLU A 105 -0.82 0.77 12.05
CA GLU A 105 -1.09 0.78 13.50
C GLU A 105 -2.00 -0.38 13.91
N PHE A 106 -3.03 -0.67 13.11
CA PHE A 106 -3.94 -1.79 13.34
C PHE A 106 -3.22 -3.14 13.24
N PHE A 107 -2.36 -3.35 12.24
CA PHE A 107 -1.69 -4.63 12.03
C PHE A 107 -0.44 -4.85 12.91
N ALA A 108 0.22 -3.79 13.37
CA ALA A 108 1.41 -3.84 14.20
C ALA A 108 1.37 -4.86 15.36
N PRO A 109 0.32 -4.91 16.21
CA PRO A 109 0.27 -5.86 17.33
C PRO A 109 0.24 -7.33 16.87
N PHE A 110 -0.36 -7.64 15.72
CA PHE A 110 -0.41 -9.01 15.20
C PHE A 110 0.96 -9.48 14.68
N TYR A 111 1.72 -8.56 14.08
CA TYR A 111 3.07 -8.86 13.62
C TYR A 111 4.06 -9.00 14.77
N ALA A 112 3.92 -8.19 15.83
CA ALA A 112 4.76 -8.31 17.03
C ALA A 112 4.56 -9.66 17.74
N ASN A 113 3.32 -10.17 17.78
CA ASN A 113 3.03 -11.50 18.33
C ASN A 113 3.66 -12.65 17.54
N ALA A 114 3.98 -12.41 16.25
CA ALA A 114 4.53 -13.39 15.33
C ALA A 114 6.06 -13.37 15.25
N GLN A 115 6.77 -12.45 15.91
CA GLN A 115 8.23 -12.50 16.09
C GLN A 115 8.61 -13.48 17.21
#